data_AF-A0AAU2CHF2-F1
#
_entry.id   AF-A0AAU2CHF2-F1
#
_cell.length_a   1.000
_cell.length_b   1.000
_cell.length_c   1.000
_cell.angle_alpha   90.00
_cell.angle_beta   90.00
_cell.angle_gamma   90.00
#
_symmetry.space_group_name_H-M   'P 1'
#
loop_
_entity.id
_entity.type
_entity.pdbx_description
1 polymer ?
#
loop_
_entity_poly.entity_id
_entity_poly.type
_entity_poly.pdbx_seq_one_letter_code
_entity_poly.pdbx_strand_id
1 'polypeptide(L)' 'MRAGPAAGYDGTLRLAESGTYVRTAPVFRTDAPQHRWLACTVFVGLAREEDGHLVIRCCTVD' A
#
# COMPACT_ATOMS: atom_id res chain seq x y z
N MET A 1 15.91 -4.49 17.54
CA MET A 1 14.88 -4.59 16.48
C MET A 1 15.61 -4.69 15.14
N ARG A 2 15.71 -5.90 14.57
CA ARG A 2 16.42 -6.14 13.30
C ARG A 2 15.43 -5.90 12.16
N ALA A 3 15.71 -4.96 11.27
CA ALA A 3 14.95 -4.83 10.03
C ALA A 3 15.18 -6.13 9.22
N GLY A 4 14.10 -6.90 9.02
CA GLY A 4 14.11 -8.00 8.05
C GLY A 4 14.32 -7.45 6.64
N PRO A 5 14.74 -8.29 5.67
CA PRO A 5 15.01 -7.82 4.32
C PRO A 5 13.75 -7.14 3.78
N ALA A 6 13.91 -5.92 3.25
CA ALA A 6 12.86 -5.28 2.48
C ALA A 6 12.45 -6.28 1.40
N ALA A 7 11.20 -6.74 1.43
CA ALA A 7 10.69 -7.67 0.45
C ALA A 7 10.79 -6.99 -0.93
N GLY A 8 11.84 -7.34 -1.67
CA GLY A 8 12.02 -6.91 -3.04
C GLY A 8 10.87 -7.46 -3.86
N TYR A 9 10.26 -6.61 -4.67
CA TYR A 9 9.31 -7.03 -5.68
C TYR A 9 10.08 -7.82 -6.74
N ASP A 10 9.97 -9.15 -6.71
CA ASP A 10 10.65 -10.08 -7.61
C ASP A 10 9.86 -10.36 -8.89
N GLY A 11 8.77 -9.60 -9.13
CA GLY A 11 7.88 -9.80 -10.27
C GLY A 11 7.00 -11.06 -10.18
N THR A 12 7.12 -11.85 -9.10
CA THR A 12 6.37 -13.10 -8.92
C THR A 12 5.18 -12.95 -7.98
N LEU A 13 4.74 -11.71 -7.72
CA LEU A 13 3.46 -11.47 -7.07
C LEU A 13 2.34 -11.95 -8.00
N ARG A 14 1.98 -13.23 -7.87
CA ARG A 14 0.78 -13.79 -8.48
C ARG A 14 -0.38 -13.04 -7.85
N LEU A 15 -0.87 -12.01 -8.54
CA LEU A 15 -2.18 -11.42 -8.32
C LEU A 15 -3.15 -12.57 -8.57
N ALA A 16 -3.39 -13.36 -7.52
CA ALA A 16 -4.24 -14.51 -7.62
C ALA A 16 -5.61 -14.03 -8.09
N GLU A 17 -6.23 -14.82 -8.95
CA GLU A 17 -7.59 -14.78 -9.47
C GLU A 17 -8.46 -13.58 -9.06
N SER A 18 -9.15 -12.98 -10.04
CA SER A 18 -10.18 -11.95 -9.90
C SER A 18 -10.89 -11.99 -8.54
N GLY A 19 -10.43 -11.17 -7.59
CA GLY A 19 -10.87 -11.24 -6.19
C GLY A 19 -9.76 -11.34 -5.13
N THR A 20 -8.51 -11.65 -5.48
CA THR A 20 -7.42 -11.64 -4.50
C THR A 20 -6.83 -10.23 -4.34
N TYR A 21 -7.06 -9.64 -3.17
CA TYR A 21 -6.43 -8.36 -2.81
C TYR A 21 -5.07 -8.60 -2.18
N VAL A 22 -4.07 -7.89 -2.68
CA VAL A 22 -2.77 -7.81 -2.01
C VAL A 22 -2.84 -6.68 -0.99
N ARG A 23 -2.44 -6.95 0.26
CA ARG A 23 -2.31 -5.93 1.29
C ARG A 23 -1.03 -5.12 1.09
N THR A 24 -1.16 -3.81 1.19
CA THR A 24 -0.06 -2.84 1.15
C THR A 24 -0.12 -1.93 2.37
N ALA A 25 0.98 -1.26 2.70
CA ALA A 25 1.08 -0.29 3.78
C ALA A 25 1.62 1.05 3.24
N PRO A 26 0.76 1.91 2.67
CA PRO A 26 1.18 3.19 2.12
C PRO A 26 1.72 4.12 3.22
N VAL A 27 2.80 4.86 2.90
CA VAL A 27 3.38 5.88 3.78
C VAL A 27 3.46 7.17 3.00
N PHE A 28 2.87 8.24 3.54
CA PHE A 28 2.89 9.56 2.93
C PHE A 28 3.95 10.45 3.60
N ARG A 29 4.55 11.34 2.79
CA ARG A 29 5.40 12.44 3.26
C ARG A 29 4.92 13.72 2.62
N THR A 30 4.82 14.78 3.39
CA THR A 30 4.40 16.09 2.90
C THR A 30 4.87 17.18 3.85
N ASP A 31 5.27 18.30 3.27
CA ASP A 31 5.59 19.52 4.02
C ASP A 31 4.40 20.49 4.09
N ALA A 32 3.30 20.20 3.37
CA ALA A 32 2.10 21.03 3.37
C ALA A 32 1.35 20.88 4.72
N PRO A 33 1.23 21.95 5.54
CA PRO A 33 0.66 21.83 6.89
C PRO A 33 -0.79 21.32 6.90
N GLN A 34 -1.61 21.75 5.93
CA GLN A 34 -3.00 21.28 5.78
C GLN A 34 -3.14 19.78 5.49
N HIS A 35 -2.04 19.09 5.18
CA HIS A 35 -2.02 17.67 4.84
C HIS A 35 -1.20 16.83 5.82
N ARG A 36 -0.79 17.40 6.97
CA ARG A 36 0.01 16.72 7.98
C ARG A 36 -0.60 15.39 8.45
N TRP A 37 -1.93 15.30 8.45
CA TRP A 37 -2.64 14.06 8.80
C TRP A 37 -2.20 12.86 7.95
N LEU A 38 -1.94 13.03 6.66
CA LEU A 38 -1.46 11.96 5.79
C LEU A 38 -0.13 11.35 6.28
N ALA A 39 0.78 12.18 6.80
CA ALA A 39 2.09 11.73 7.24
C ALA A 39 2.08 11.10 8.65
N CYS A 40 0.99 11.26 9.41
CA CYS A 40 0.88 10.79 10.80
C CYS A 40 -0.21 9.73 10.99
N THR A 41 -0.90 9.32 9.93
CA THR A 41 -1.94 8.29 9.98
C THR A 41 -1.41 6.96 9.44
N VAL A 42 -1.80 5.85 10.08
CA VAL A 42 -1.54 4.50 9.58
C VAL A 42 -2.56 4.14 8.51
N PHE A 43 -2.08 3.74 7.33
CA PHE A 43 -2.93 3.30 6.22
C PHE A 43 -2.73 1.83 5.90
N VAL A 44 -3.83 1.20 5.51
CA VAL A 44 -3.84 -0.13 4.88
C VAL A 44 -4.38 0.03 3.47
N GLY A 45 -3.64 -0.47 2.49
CA GLY A 45 -4.05 -0.48 1.09
C GLY A 45 -4.50 -1.86 0.64
N LEU A 46 -5.62 -1.92 -0.07
CA LEU A 46 -6.08 -3.12 -0.78
C LEU A 46 -5.82 -2.92 -2.27
N ALA A 47 -4.84 -3.64 -2.80
CA ALA A 47 -4.40 -3.55 -4.19
C ALA A 47 -5.00 -4.68 -5.03
N ARG A 48 -5.43 -4.36 -6.26
CA ARG A 48 -5.84 -5.33 -7.29
C ARG A 48 -5.32 -4.89 -8.67
N GLU A 49 -5.16 -5.84 -9.59
CA GLU A 49 -4.99 -5.53 -11.01
C GLU A 49 -6.34 -5.18 -11.64
N GLU A 50 -6.35 -4.17 -12.50
CA GLU A 50 -7.50 -3.77 -13.31
C GLU A 50 -6.98 -3.16 -14.61
N ASP A 51 -7.21 -3.82 -15.75
CA ASP A 51 -6.81 -3.37 -17.09
C ASP A 51 -5.33 -2.96 -17.21
N GLY A 52 -4.42 -3.75 -16.62
CA GLY A 52 -2.98 -3.46 -16.61
C GLY A 52 -2.56 -2.36 -15.64
N HIS A 53 -3.48 -1.84 -14.84
CA HIS A 53 -3.22 -0.90 -13.75
C HIS A 53 -3.30 -1.59 -12.39
N LEU A 54 -2.48 -1.10 -11.45
CA LEU A 54 -2.62 -1.47 -10.05
C LEU A 54 -3.53 -0.45 -9.36
N VAL A 55 -4.75 -0.87 -9.03
CA VAL A 55 -5.72 -0.03 -8.32
C VAL A 55 -5.63 -0.31 -6.82
N ILE A 56 -5.39 0.73 -6.03
CA ILE A 56 -5.24 0.62 -4.57
C ILE A 56 -6.30 1.46 -3.87
N ARG A 57 -7.11 0.82 -3.02
CA ARG A 57 -7.97 1.53 -2.06
C ARG A 57 -7.22 1.70 -0.75
N CYS A 58 -6.98 2.95 -0.35
CA CYS A 58 -6.36 3.29 0.93
C CYS A 58 -7.44 3.55 2.00
N CYS A 59 -7.36 2.83 3.11
CA CYS A 59 -8.20 3.03 4.28
C CYS A 59 -7.31 3.41 5.47
N THR A 60 -7.83 4.22 6.38
CA THR A 60 -7.24 4.43 7.70
C THR A 60 -7.59 3.25 8.61
N VAL A 61 -6.80 3.04 9.65
CA VAL A 61 -7.15 2.14 10.75
C VAL A 61 -7.55 3.03 11.93
N ASP A 62 -8.77 2.85 12.42
CA ASP A 62 -9.27 3.51 13.64
C ASP A 62 -8.80 2.76 14.90
#